data_AF-A0A7J6WU11-F1
#
_entry.id   AF-A0A7J6WU11-F1
#
_cell.length_a   1.000
_cell.length_b   1.000
_cell.length_c   1.000
_cell.angle_alpha   90.00
_cell.angle_beta   90.00
_cell.angle_gamma   90.00
#
_symmetry.space_group_name_H-M   'P 1'
#
loop_
_entity.id
_entity.type
_entity.pdbx_description
1 polymer ?
#
loop_
_entity_poly.entity_id
_entity_poly.type
_entity_poly.pdbx_seq_one_letter_code
_entity_poly.pdbx_strand_id
1 'polypeptide(L)' 'MELLNPVYLTAICSGLLASIYILYIIIWPKMNAKIRTAPEPAGAWPLIGHLPMLSEPRLPHIVLGDLADKYGPVFTIR' A
#
# COMPACT_ATOMS: atom_id res chain seq x y z
N MET A 1 25.60 27.96 -19.20
CA MET A 1 24.47 28.74 -18.64
C MET A 1 23.12 28.02 -18.85
N GLU A 2 23.13 26.73 -19.18
CA GLU A 2 21.92 25.99 -19.60
C GLU A 2 21.08 25.50 -18.42
N LEU A 3 21.69 25.37 -17.24
CA LEU A 3 21.00 25.01 -15.99
C LEU A 3 20.08 26.12 -15.45
N LEU A 4 20.24 27.37 -15.90
CA LEU A 4 19.40 28.51 -15.51
C LEU A 4 18.20 28.69 -16.46
N ASN A 5 18.03 27.80 -17.44
CA ASN A 5 16.87 27.84 -18.32
C ASN A 5 15.64 27.31 -17.55
N PRO A 6 14.51 28.04 -17.52
CA PRO A 6 13.31 27.67 -16.75
C PRO A 6 12.82 26.24 -17.03
N VAL A 7 13.02 25.73 -18.24
CA VAL A 7 12.64 24.35 -18.59
C VAL A 7 13.40 23.32 -17.75
N TYR A 8 14.71 23.49 -17.55
CA TYR A 8 15.50 22.55 -16.75
C TYR A 8 15.17 22.64 -15.26
N LEU A 9 14.89 23.85 -14.76
CA LEU A 9 14.50 24.06 -13.37
C LEU A 9 13.18 23.33 -13.05
N THR A 10 12.17 23.45 -13.92
CA THR A 10 10.88 22.77 -13.73
C THR A 10 11.01 21.25 -13.80
N ALA A 11 11.83 20.72 -14.72
CA ALA A 11 12.11 19.29 -14.82
C ALA A 11 12.75 18.75 -13.55
N ILE A 12 13.77 19.43 -13.00
CA ILE A 12 14.43 19.04 -11.75
C ILE A 12 13.44 19.06 -10.58
N CYS A 13 12.64 20.13 -10.45
CA CYS A 13 11.62 20.22 -9.39
C CYS A 13 10.60 19.08 -9.47
N SER A 14 10.11 18.75 -10.67
CA SER A 14 9.15 17.64 -10.86
C SER A 14 9.76 16.27 -10.50
N GLY A 15 11.02 16.02 -10.87
CA GLY A 15 11.73 14.79 -10.53
C GLY A 15 11.97 14.65 -9.02
N LEU A 16 12.35 15.74 -8.36
CA LEU A 16 12.53 15.77 -6.91
C LEU A 16 11.21 15.53 -6.17
N LEU A 17 10.11 16.16 -6.59
CA LEU A 17 8.79 15.93 -6.01
C LEU A 17 8.32 14.49 -6.21
N ALA A 18 8.46 13.95 -7.42
CA ALA A 18 8.10 12.56 -7.72
C ALA A 18 8.92 11.57 -6.90
N SER A 19 10.24 11.77 -6.79
CA SER A 19 11.11 10.90 -5.99
C SER A 19 10.77 10.94 -4.51
N ILE A 20 10.51 12.12 -3.93
CA ILE A 20 10.06 12.26 -2.53
C ILE A 20 8.71 11.53 -2.33
N TYR A 21 7.77 11.67 -3.26
CA TYR A 21 6.48 10.99 -3.19
C TYR A 21 6.61 9.47 -3.25
N ILE A 22 7.48 8.94 -4.12
CA ILE A 22 7.79 7.51 -4.22
C ILE A 22 8.44 7.01 -2.93
N LEU A 23 9.42 7.75 -2.39
CA LEU A 23 10.06 7.40 -1.13
C LEU A 23 9.07 7.39 0.03
N TYR A 24 8.15 8.36 0.08
CA TYR A 24 7.08 8.41 1.07
C TYR A 24 6.21 7.15 1.00
N ILE A 25 5.75 6.75 -0.20
CA ILE A 25 4.94 5.52 -0.38
C ILE A 25 5.70 4.27 0.07
N ILE A 26 7.02 4.19 -0.17
CA ILE A 26 7.82 3.01 0.20
C ILE A 26 8.10 2.95 1.71
N ILE A 27 8.33 4.10 2.34
CA ILE A 27 8.73 4.18 3.77
C ILE A 27 7.50 4.08 4.69
N TRP A 28 6.38 4.69 4.32
CA TRP A 28 5.14 4.73 5.12
C TRP A 28 4.67 3.36 5.64
N PRO A 29 4.57 2.28 4.82
CA PRO A 29 4.11 0.98 5.30
C PRO A 29 5.11 0.30 6.25
N LYS A 30 6.42 0.59 6.11
CA LYS A 30 7.47 -0.02 6.95
C LYS A 30 7.43 0.48 8.39
N MET A 31 7.01 1.72 8.61
CA MET A 31 6.91 2.30 9.96
C MET A 31 5.74 1.73 10.78
N ASN A 32 4.69 1.23 10.11
CA ASN A 32 3.50 0.67 10.76
C ASN A 32 3.59 -0.83 11.07
N ALA A 33 4.66 -1.51 10.64
CA ALA A 33 4.85 -2.96 10.85
C ALA A 33 5.31 -3.34 12.27
N LYS A 34 5.54 -2.36 13.17
CA LYS A 34 6.08 -2.61 14.52
C LYS A 34 5.02 -2.91 15.59
N ILE A 35 3.74 -2.78 15.27
CA ILE A 35 2.66 -3.19 16.16
C ILE A 35 2.50 -4.70 16.00
N ARG A 36 2.42 -5.47 17.08
CA ARG A 36 2.14 -6.91 17.07
C ARG A 36 0.70 -7.15 16.55
N THR A 37 0.49 -6.92 15.27
CA THR A 37 -0.81 -7.06 14.62
C THR A 37 -1.05 -8.51 14.29
N ALA A 38 -2.33 -8.90 14.37
CA ALA A 38 -2.77 -10.21 13.89
C ALA A 38 -2.33 -10.42 12.44
N PRO A 39 -2.06 -11.67 12.01
CA PRO A 39 -1.58 -11.97 10.67
C PRO A 39 -2.43 -11.27 9.61
N GLU A 40 -1.76 -10.58 8.70
CA GLU A 40 -2.39 -9.89 7.56
C GLU A 40 -2.28 -10.82 6.33
N PRO A 41 -3.39 -11.09 5.63
CA PRO A 41 -3.36 -11.86 4.40
C PRO A 41 -2.42 -11.23 3.36
N ALA A 42 -1.86 -12.03 2.47
CA ALA A 42 -1.07 -11.49 1.34
C ALA A 42 -2.02 -10.90 0.28
N GLY A 43 -1.59 -9.83 -0.41
CA GLY A 43 -2.31 -9.28 -1.58
C GLY A 43 -3.07 -7.96 -1.35
N ALA A 44 -2.80 -7.24 -0.26
CA ALA A 44 -3.34 -5.89 -0.07
C ALA A 44 -2.79 -4.90 -1.12
N TRP A 45 -3.68 -4.10 -1.69
CA TRP A 45 -3.28 -2.94 -2.49
C TRP A 45 -2.78 -1.80 -1.59
N PRO A 46 -1.77 -1.01 -2.01
CA PRO A 46 -1.17 0.04 -1.17
C PRO A 46 -2.15 1.11 -0.65
N LEU A 47 -3.25 1.37 -1.37
CA LEU A 47 -4.24 2.40 -1.02
C LEU A 47 -5.60 1.83 -0.61
N ILE A 48 -6.02 0.70 -1.20
CA ILE A 48 -7.36 0.12 -1.03
C ILE A 48 -7.34 -1.07 -0.05
N GLY A 49 -6.16 -1.60 0.29
CA GLY A 49 -6.05 -2.74 1.18
C GLY A 49 -6.60 -4.03 0.55
N HIS A 50 -7.29 -4.83 1.37
CA HIS A 50 -7.90 -6.11 0.98
C HIS A 50 -9.35 -5.98 0.53
N LEU A 51 -9.95 -4.79 0.60
CA LEU A 51 -11.31 -4.54 0.12
C LEU A 51 -11.60 -5.05 -1.31
N PRO A 52 -10.69 -4.95 -2.29
CA PRO A 52 -10.97 -5.47 -3.64
C PRO A 52 -11.17 -6.98 -3.66
N MET A 53 -10.48 -7.71 -2.77
CA MET A 53 -10.57 -9.17 -2.64
C MET A 53 -11.91 -9.60 -2.01
N LEU A 54 -12.51 -8.74 -1.18
CA LEU A 54 -13.86 -8.94 -0.63
C LEU A 54 -14.97 -8.53 -1.60
N SER A 55 -14.63 -7.76 -2.64
CA SER A 55 -15.55 -7.31 -3.69
C SER A 55 -15.60 -8.25 -4.90
N GLU A 56 -14.81 -9.34 -4.89
CA GLU A 56 -14.88 -10.40 -5.88
C GLU A 56 -16.26 -11.11 -5.87
N PRO A 57 -16.63 -11.86 -6.93
CA PRO A 57 -17.95 -12.51 -7.06
C PRO A 57 -18.33 -13.50 -5.94
N ARG A 58 -17.44 -13.76 -4.98
CA ARG A 58 -17.73 -14.58 -3.80
C ARG A 58 -18.23 -13.71 -2.65
N LEU A 59 -19.19 -14.22 -1.91
CA LEU A 59 -19.73 -13.54 -0.74
C LEU A 59 -18.60 -13.28 0.30
N PRO A 60 -18.55 -12.08 0.91
CA PRO A 60 -17.49 -11.71 1.86
C PRO A 60 -17.32 -12.68 3.03
N HIS A 61 -18.40 -13.28 3.52
CA HIS A 61 -18.34 -14.24 4.64
C HIS A 61 -17.65 -15.56 4.26
N ILE A 62 -17.68 -15.95 2.99
CA ILE A 62 -16.95 -17.13 2.50
C ILE A 62 -15.45 -16.81 2.47
N VAL A 63 -15.09 -15.65 1.93
CA VAL A 63 -13.70 -15.19 1.87
C VAL A 63 -13.11 -15.03 3.28
N LEU A 64 -13.88 -14.50 4.23
CA LEU A 64 -13.48 -14.41 5.64
C LEU A 64 -13.35 -15.78 6.31
N GLY A 65 -14.19 -16.76 5.94
CA GLY A 65 -14.08 -18.15 6.39
C GLY A 65 -12.78 -18.79 5.91
N ASP A 66 -12.49 -18.70 4.60
CA ASP A 66 -11.25 -19.22 4.01
C ASP A 66 -10.00 -18.56 4.65
N LEU A 67 -10.08 -17.27 4.99
CA LEU A 67 -9.02 -16.56 5.70
C LEU A 67 -8.87 -17.03 7.15
N ALA A 68 -9.98 -17.33 7.84
CA ALA A 68 -9.96 -17.87 9.19
C ALA A 68 -9.35 -19.28 9.25
N ASP A 69 -9.63 -20.12 8.25
CA ASP A 69 -9.04 -21.45 8.12
C ASP A 69 -7.52 -21.39 7.91
N LYS A 70 -7.03 -20.36 7.19
CA LYS A 70 -5.62 -20.21 6.84
C LYS A 70 -4.78 -19.45 7.88
N TYR A 71 -5.33 -18.38 8.47
CA TYR A 71 -4.62 -17.47 9.35
C TYR A 71 -5.07 -17.55 10.81
N GLY A 72 -6.12 -18.32 11.09
CA GLY A 72 -6.71 -18.50 12.42
C GLY A 72 -7.87 -17.54 12.70
N PRO A 73 -8.50 -17.66 13.88
CA PRO A 73 -9.72 -16.91 14.22
C PRO A 73 -9.51 -15.39 14.37
N VAL A 74 -8.26 -14.93 14.41
CA VAL A 74 -7.92 -13.50 14.55
C VAL A 74 -6.91 -13.13 13.47
N PHE A 75 -7.33 -12.32 12.52
CA PHE A 75 -6.51 -11.78 11.43
C PHE A 75 -6.86 -10.31 11.17
N THR A 76 -5.97 -9.57 10.52
CA THR A 76 -6.20 -8.16 10.17
C THR A 76 -6.48 -8.02 8.68
N ILE A 77 -7.52 -7.27 8.34
CA ILE A 77 -7.83 -6.85 6.97
C ILE A 77 -7.91 -5.33 6.96
N ARG A 78 -7.30 -4.70 5.95
CA ARG A 78 -7.25 -3.26 5.75
C ARG A 78 -8.16 -2.83 4.61
#